data_AF-A0A959JEU8-F1
#
_entry.id   AF-A0A959JEU8-F1
#
_cell.length_a   1.000
_cell.length_b   1.000
_cell.length_c   1.000
_cell.angle_alpha   90.00
_cell.angle_beta   90.00
_cell.angle_gamma   90.00
#
_symmetry.space_group_name_H-M   'P 1'
#
loop_
_entity.id
_entity.type
_entity.pdbx_description
1 polymer ?
#
loop_
_entity_poly.entity_id
_entity_poly.type
_entity_poly.pdbx_seq_one_letter_code
_entity_poly.pdbx_strand_id
1 'polypeptide(L)'
;MRIIYLLPCLFIVACKAIYPAEKRDLASSWSPLTLEPAVEPYELHIDLIRQQDQSNDGETITSSDRPYHPLAVRFGNGLILDRSMNLGLSILDLFDIQPGEDFEIRQESLRFPGTADRIFERSGDHFSTRKASILPDRREVIQQDSIITVSSFLSRQTIAVNDSIWVRKGFLSQDKMTIHPDTICLRPFWNQCLVMRPGNVTMKRNFALVAQARSWNLDCFNGHWKLYPVGSSIYFVNRQHRGYCITRESQIIRVEKNGHPQWKYTLINHSAKSQI
;
A
#
# COMPACT_ATOMS: atom_id res chain seq x y z
N MET A 1 -23.53 10.11 -71.88
CA MET A 1 -23.26 11.38 -71.16
C MET A 1 -24.60 11.84 -70.57
N ARG A 2 -24.85 11.99 -69.26
CA ARG A 2 -24.09 11.90 -68.01
C ARG A 2 -24.95 11.10 -67.03
N ILE A 3 -24.34 10.24 -66.22
CA ILE A 3 -25.03 9.49 -65.16
C ILE A 3 -24.98 10.32 -63.88
N ILE A 4 -26.15 10.59 -63.31
CA ILE A 4 -26.34 11.21 -62.00
C ILE A 4 -26.27 10.08 -60.97
N TYR A 5 -25.25 10.08 -60.11
CA TYR A 5 -25.27 9.34 -58.85
C TYR A 5 -25.24 10.35 -57.71
N LEU A 6 -26.38 10.43 -57.03
CA LEU A 6 -26.63 11.23 -55.85
C LEU A 6 -26.96 10.22 -54.74
N LEU A 7 -25.97 9.84 -53.94
CA LEU A 7 -26.22 9.16 -52.67
C LEU A 7 -25.02 9.33 -51.71
N PRO A 8 -25.03 10.36 -50.85
CA PRO A 8 -24.16 10.41 -49.69
C PRO A 8 -24.92 9.74 -48.53
N CYS A 9 -24.76 8.42 -48.38
CA CYS A 9 -25.18 7.75 -47.15
C CYS A 9 -24.15 8.04 -46.06
N LEU A 10 -24.51 8.99 -45.20
CA LEU A 10 -24.23 9.06 -43.77
C LEU A 10 -23.45 7.84 -43.21
N PHE A 11 -22.15 8.01 -43.03
CA PHE A 11 -21.39 7.31 -41.98
C PHE A 11 -21.14 8.32 -40.87
N ILE A 12 -22.17 8.58 -40.06
CA ILE A 12 -22.03 9.32 -38.81
C ILE A 12 -22.24 8.33 -37.66
N VAL A 13 -21.31 8.39 -36.71
CA VAL A 13 -21.36 7.85 -35.33
C VAL A 13 -21.15 6.33 -35.16
N ALA A 14 -19.87 5.93 -35.17
CA ALA A 14 -19.40 4.92 -34.23
C ALA A 14 -17.91 5.12 -33.88
N CYS A 15 -17.47 6.37 -33.69
CA CYS A 15 -16.36 6.59 -32.77
C CYS A 15 -16.92 6.33 -31.37
N LYS A 16 -16.82 5.08 -30.90
CA LYS A 16 -16.72 4.83 -29.47
C LYS A 16 -15.68 5.82 -28.98
N ALA A 17 -16.09 6.76 -28.15
CA ALA A 17 -15.20 7.40 -27.22
C ALA A 17 -14.58 6.26 -26.39
N ILE A 18 -13.47 5.72 -26.88
CA ILE A 18 -12.42 5.23 -26.00
C ILE A 18 -12.09 6.48 -25.22
N TYR A 19 -12.72 6.61 -24.06
CA TYR A 19 -12.35 7.60 -23.08
C TYR A 19 -10.83 7.58 -23.05
N PRO A 20 -10.12 8.67 -23.41
CA PRO A 20 -8.86 8.87 -22.74
C PRO A 20 -9.27 8.92 -21.28
N ALA A 21 -9.07 7.81 -20.56
CA ALA A 21 -9.05 7.87 -19.12
C ALA A 21 -8.08 9.02 -18.86
N GLU A 22 -8.63 10.16 -18.42
CA GLU A 22 -7.85 11.31 -18.03
C GLU A 22 -6.67 10.72 -17.26
N LYS A 23 -5.45 10.97 -17.75
CA LYS A 23 -4.27 10.62 -16.98
C LYS A 23 -4.43 11.43 -15.70
N ARG A 24 -5.03 10.82 -14.68
CA ARG A 24 -4.92 11.28 -13.31
C ARG A 24 -3.47 11.05 -12.99
N ASP A 25 -2.66 12.05 -13.33
CA ASP A 25 -1.32 12.17 -12.84
C ASP A 25 -1.42 11.96 -11.33
N LEU A 26 -0.60 11.03 -10.81
CA LEU A 26 -0.45 10.82 -9.38
C LEU A 26 -0.30 12.21 -8.74
N ALA A 27 -1.32 12.59 -7.96
CA ALA A 27 -1.69 13.95 -7.58
C ALA A 27 -0.64 15.04 -7.93
N SER A 28 -1.02 15.99 -8.79
CA SER A 28 -0.18 17.16 -9.13
C SER A 28 0.29 17.95 -7.90
N SER A 29 -0.37 17.78 -6.75
CA SER A 29 0.06 18.23 -5.43
C SER A 29 0.39 17.05 -4.51
N TRP A 30 1.66 16.95 -4.12
CA TRP A 30 2.12 16.04 -3.06
C TRP A 30 1.48 16.46 -1.73
N SER A 31 0.71 15.58 -1.10
CA SER A 31 -0.03 15.91 0.12
C SER A 31 0.93 16.25 1.26
N PRO A 32 0.54 17.14 2.19
CA PRO A 32 1.29 17.38 3.42
C PRO A 32 1.54 16.08 4.19
N LEU A 33 2.60 16.08 4.99
CA LEU A 33 2.88 14.98 5.90
C LEU A 33 1.81 14.91 6.99
N THR A 34 1.20 13.75 7.17
CA THR A 34 0.24 13.48 8.25
C THR A 34 0.76 12.39 9.19
N LEU A 35 0.09 12.20 10.32
CA LEU A 35 0.39 11.11 11.27
C LEU A 35 -0.92 10.45 11.66
N GLU A 36 -1.31 9.43 10.92
CA GLU A 36 -2.63 8.81 11.04
C GLU A 36 -2.51 7.34 11.45
N PRO A 37 -3.23 6.89 12.48
CA PRO A 37 -3.29 5.47 12.81
C PRO A 37 -3.95 4.71 11.65
N ALA A 38 -3.41 3.54 11.31
CA ALA A 38 -3.93 2.73 10.21
C ALA A 38 -3.94 1.24 10.57
N VAL A 39 -4.88 0.52 9.96
CA VAL A 39 -4.85 -0.93 9.91
C VAL A 39 -4.56 -1.33 8.47
N GLU A 40 -3.51 -2.12 8.28
CA GLU A 40 -3.13 -2.72 7.00
C GLU A 40 -3.23 -4.25 7.12
N PRO A 41 -4.45 -4.81 7.16
CA PRO A 41 -4.62 -6.24 7.38
C PRO A 41 -4.43 -7.05 6.09
N TYR A 42 -4.28 -6.36 4.95
CA TYR A 42 -4.33 -6.91 3.60
C TYR A 42 -2.96 -7.33 3.07
N GLU A 43 -1.87 -6.81 3.66
CA GLU A 43 -0.52 -6.89 3.08
C GLU A 43 -0.49 -6.37 1.63
N LEU A 44 -1.40 -5.44 1.29
CA LEU A 44 -1.59 -4.92 -0.05
C LEU A 44 -0.79 -3.63 -0.23
N HIS A 45 0.52 -3.76 -0.20
CA HIS A 45 1.46 -2.66 -0.33
C HIS A 45 2.77 -3.08 -0.99
N ILE A 46 3.52 -2.08 -1.46
CA ILE A 46 4.85 -2.25 -2.04
C ILE A 46 5.88 -2.11 -0.92
N ASP A 47 6.66 -3.15 -0.67
CA ASP A 47 7.77 -3.11 0.28
C ASP A 47 8.89 -2.17 -0.18
N LEU A 48 9.00 -1.02 0.48
CA LEU A 48 10.10 -0.09 0.26
C LEU A 48 11.32 -0.47 1.11
N ILE A 49 11.10 -0.72 2.40
CA ILE A 49 12.13 -1.18 3.35
C ILE A 49 11.54 -2.27 4.23
N ARG A 50 12.02 -3.49 4.03
CA ARG A 50 11.69 -4.68 4.83
C ARG A 50 12.70 -4.84 5.96
N GLN A 51 12.23 -5.01 7.19
CA GLN A 51 13.11 -5.35 8.31
C GLN A 51 13.45 -6.83 8.29
N GLN A 52 14.63 -7.16 8.78
CA GLN A 52 15.08 -8.53 8.91
C GLN A 52 15.44 -8.82 10.36
N ASP A 53 15.00 -9.98 10.83
CA ASP A 53 15.46 -10.55 12.08
C ASP A 53 16.70 -11.38 11.78
N GLN A 54 17.80 -11.04 12.44
CA GLN A 54 19.04 -11.81 12.39
C GLN A 54 19.13 -12.69 13.63
N SER A 55 19.43 -13.96 13.42
CA SER A 55 19.77 -14.88 14.51
C SER A 55 21.16 -15.46 14.28
N ASN A 56 21.92 -15.58 15.36
CA ASN A 56 23.26 -16.15 15.35
C ASN A 56 23.27 -17.31 16.35
N ASP A 57 23.50 -18.51 15.86
CA ASP A 57 23.61 -19.74 16.66
C ASP A 57 25.06 -20.06 17.09
N GLY A 58 26.00 -19.15 16.80
CA GLY A 58 27.43 -19.29 17.10
C GLY A 58 28.27 -19.71 15.89
N GLU A 59 27.65 -20.31 14.87
CA GLU A 59 28.33 -20.79 13.66
C GLU A 59 27.78 -20.15 12.39
N THR A 60 26.47 -19.86 12.36
CA THR A 60 25.77 -19.32 11.20
C THR A 60 24.93 -18.11 11.59
N ILE A 61 25.08 -17.03 10.82
CA ILE A 61 24.14 -15.91 10.87
C ILE A 61 23.04 -16.20 9.85
N THR A 62 21.83 -16.40 10.35
CA THR A 62 20.64 -16.49 9.51
C THR A 62 19.89 -15.17 9.54
N SER A 63 19.35 -14.76 8.40
CA SER A 63 18.51 -13.58 8.25
C SER A 63 17.16 -13.99 7.71
N SER A 64 16.09 -13.51 8.34
CA SER A 64 14.72 -13.78 7.90
C SER A 64 13.92 -12.49 7.86
N ASP A 65 13.04 -12.36 6.88
CA ASP A 65 12.20 -11.17 6.75
C ASP A 65 11.19 -11.13 7.90
N ARG A 66 11.16 -10.00 8.63
CA ARG A 66 10.24 -9.83 9.75
C ARG A 66 8.80 -9.76 9.22
N PRO A 67 7.84 -10.53 9.77
CA PRO A 67 6.47 -10.57 9.26
C PRO A 67 5.77 -9.20 9.36
N TYR A 68 4.81 -8.99 8.47
CA TYR A 68 3.97 -7.79 8.50
C TYR A 68 3.15 -7.72 9.78
N HIS A 69 2.94 -6.50 10.25
CA HIS A 69 2.05 -6.24 11.36
C HIS A 69 0.83 -5.43 10.89
N PRO A 70 -0.41 -5.81 11.27
CA PRO A 70 -1.59 -5.12 10.76
C PRO A 70 -1.78 -3.72 11.36
N LEU A 71 -1.32 -3.46 12.59
CA LEU A 71 -1.25 -2.09 13.11
C LEU A 71 -0.12 -1.33 12.42
N ALA A 72 -0.45 -0.18 11.85
CA ALA A 72 0.45 0.68 11.09
C ALA A 72 0.15 2.15 11.34
N VAL A 73 1.00 3.02 10.78
CA VAL A 73 0.83 4.46 10.74
C VAL A 73 0.98 4.93 9.30
N ARG A 74 0.04 5.74 8.83
CA ARG A 74 0.05 6.43 7.54
C ARG A 74 0.68 7.80 7.69
N PHE A 75 1.46 8.18 6.70
CA PHE A 75 2.08 9.50 6.62
C PHE A 75 1.48 10.41 5.54
N GLY A 76 0.51 9.90 4.76
CA GLY A 76 0.00 10.50 3.53
C GLY A 76 0.71 9.97 2.28
N ASN A 77 0.17 10.30 1.10
CA ASN A 77 0.69 9.87 -0.21
C ASN A 77 0.97 8.35 -0.30
N GLY A 78 0.15 7.53 0.37
CA GLY A 78 0.30 6.08 0.42
C GLY A 78 1.41 5.54 1.32
N LEU A 79 2.27 6.37 1.91
CA LEU A 79 3.39 5.88 2.71
C LEU A 79 2.90 5.36 4.06
N ILE A 80 3.25 4.10 4.36
CA ILE A 80 2.85 3.40 5.58
C ILE A 80 4.06 2.81 6.29
N LEU A 81 4.05 2.87 7.62
CA LEU A 81 5.00 2.18 8.49
C LEU A 81 4.24 1.25 9.42
N ASP A 82 4.46 -0.05 9.29
CA ASP A 82 3.86 -1.02 10.19
C ASP A 82 4.60 -1.07 11.53
N ARG A 83 3.98 -1.72 12.52
CA ARG A 83 4.63 -1.89 13.83
C ARG A 83 5.90 -2.74 13.79
N SER A 84 6.02 -3.66 12.84
CA SER A 84 7.23 -4.43 12.62
C SER A 84 8.37 -3.58 12.05
N MET A 85 8.16 -2.28 11.83
CA MET A 85 9.10 -1.32 11.24
C MET A 85 9.33 -1.53 9.74
N ASN A 86 8.40 -2.20 9.07
CA ASN A 86 8.39 -2.31 7.62
C ASN A 86 7.76 -1.05 7.01
N LEU A 87 8.48 -0.42 6.10
CA LEU A 87 8.02 0.74 5.36
C LEU A 87 7.52 0.30 3.99
N GLY A 88 6.31 0.72 3.62
CA GLY A 88 5.73 0.42 2.32
C GLY A 88 4.90 1.55 1.74
N LEU A 89 4.41 1.33 0.52
CA LEU A 89 3.40 2.17 -0.14
C LEU A 89 2.11 1.39 -0.33
N SER A 90 1.00 1.89 0.22
CA SER A 90 -0.32 1.28 0.08
C SER A 90 -0.76 1.29 -1.38
N ILE A 91 -1.08 0.11 -1.92
CA ILE A 91 -1.60 0.00 -3.29
C ILE A 91 -3.00 0.60 -3.39
N LEU A 92 -3.80 0.54 -2.32
CA LEU A 92 -5.14 1.13 -2.30
C LEU A 92 -5.07 2.64 -2.47
N ASP A 93 -4.20 3.30 -1.69
CA ASP A 93 -3.99 4.75 -1.79
C ASP A 93 -3.43 5.13 -3.17
N LEU A 94 -2.55 4.31 -3.76
CA LEU A 94 -2.02 4.54 -5.11
C LEU A 94 -3.09 4.41 -6.21
N PHE A 95 -4.14 3.60 -6.01
CA PHE A 95 -5.30 3.53 -6.90
C PHE A 95 -6.41 4.54 -6.55
N ASP A 96 -6.22 5.36 -5.51
CA ASP A 96 -7.23 6.25 -4.92
C ASP A 96 -8.49 5.52 -4.39
N ILE A 97 -8.35 4.25 -4.01
CA ILE A 97 -9.47 3.44 -3.48
C ILE A 97 -9.76 3.86 -2.05
N GLN A 98 -10.98 4.34 -1.81
CA GLN A 98 -11.40 4.83 -0.49
C GLN A 98 -11.80 3.68 0.44
N PRO A 99 -11.74 3.89 1.78
CA PRO A 99 -12.28 2.93 2.74
C PRO A 99 -13.75 2.60 2.44
N GLY A 100 -14.06 1.32 2.30
CA GLY A 100 -15.44 0.85 2.09
C GLY A 100 -15.88 0.70 0.63
N GLU A 101 -15.03 1.04 -0.34
CA GLU A 101 -15.27 0.74 -1.75
C GLU A 101 -14.97 -0.73 -2.07
N ASP A 102 -15.76 -1.30 -2.97
CA ASP A 102 -15.54 -2.65 -3.46
C ASP A 102 -14.46 -2.64 -4.54
N PHE A 103 -13.54 -3.59 -4.47
CA PHE A 103 -12.45 -3.70 -5.43
C PHE A 103 -12.00 -5.14 -5.65
N GLU A 104 -11.37 -5.36 -6.81
CA GLU A 104 -10.58 -6.54 -7.10
C GLU A 104 -9.25 -6.11 -7.70
N ILE A 105 -8.14 -6.48 -7.05
CA ILE A 105 -6.77 -6.21 -7.51
C ILE A 105 -6.05 -7.54 -7.70
N ARG A 106 -5.43 -7.71 -8.87
CA ARG A 106 -4.57 -8.84 -9.20
C ARG A 106 -3.11 -8.41 -9.16
N GLN A 107 -2.28 -9.12 -8.42
CA GLN A 107 -0.83 -8.96 -8.36
C GLN A 107 -0.14 -10.09 -9.10
N GLU A 108 0.66 -9.71 -10.09
CA GLU A 108 1.44 -10.61 -10.94
C GLU A 108 2.95 -10.42 -10.65
N SER A 109 3.68 -11.53 -10.53
CA SER A 109 5.15 -11.51 -10.44
C SER A 109 5.74 -11.34 -11.83
N LEU A 110 6.44 -10.22 -12.07
CA LEU A 110 7.17 -10.01 -13.32
C LEU A 110 8.58 -10.60 -13.28
N ARG A 111 9.12 -10.81 -12.08
CA ARG A 111 10.47 -11.37 -11.89
C ARG A 111 10.51 -12.88 -12.04
N PHE A 112 9.43 -13.58 -11.65
CA PHE A 112 9.36 -15.03 -11.65
C PHE A 112 8.12 -15.50 -12.41
N PRO A 113 8.19 -15.59 -13.76
CA PRO A 113 7.10 -16.10 -14.58
C PRO A 113 6.62 -17.46 -14.09
N GLY A 114 5.31 -17.67 -14.04
CA GLY A 114 4.68 -18.91 -13.55
C GLY A 114 4.39 -18.92 -12.05
N THR A 115 4.80 -17.89 -11.30
CA THR A 115 4.28 -17.69 -9.93
C THR A 115 2.78 -17.42 -10.02
N ALA A 116 1.98 -18.19 -9.28
CA ALA A 116 0.54 -17.97 -9.23
C ALA A 116 0.23 -16.56 -8.73
N ASP A 117 -0.67 -15.87 -9.42
CA ASP A 117 -1.04 -14.51 -9.07
C ASP A 117 -1.72 -14.47 -7.70
N ARG A 118 -1.58 -13.32 -7.04
CA ARG A 118 -2.29 -13.04 -5.80
C ARG A 118 -3.47 -12.14 -6.12
N ILE A 119 -4.65 -12.51 -5.64
CA ILE A 119 -5.88 -11.77 -5.86
C ILE A 119 -6.30 -11.20 -4.51
N PHE A 120 -6.65 -9.91 -4.51
CA PHE A 120 -7.12 -9.16 -3.37
C PHE A 120 -8.50 -8.62 -3.71
N GLU A 121 -9.50 -8.95 -2.90
CA GLU A 121 -10.89 -8.63 -3.19
C GLU A 121 -11.53 -8.02 -1.94
N ARG A 122 -12.33 -6.97 -2.12
CA ARG A 122 -13.24 -6.43 -1.11
C ARG A 122 -14.66 -6.41 -1.66
N SER A 123 -15.60 -6.93 -0.87
CA SER A 123 -17.03 -6.78 -1.08
C SER A 123 -17.72 -6.44 0.23
N GLY A 124 -18.20 -5.20 0.32
CA GLY A 124 -18.75 -4.61 1.54
C GLY A 124 -17.74 -4.59 2.69
N ASP A 125 -18.04 -5.37 3.72
CA ASP A 125 -17.23 -5.48 4.94
C ASP A 125 -16.30 -6.68 4.95
N HIS A 126 -16.36 -7.50 3.89
CA HIS A 126 -15.54 -8.67 3.72
C HIS A 126 -14.42 -8.38 2.72
N PHE A 127 -13.20 -8.62 3.16
CA PHE A 127 -12.02 -8.63 2.29
C PHE A 127 -11.39 -10.01 2.31
N SER A 128 -10.87 -10.45 1.17
CA SER A 128 -10.08 -11.66 1.10
C SER A 128 -8.85 -11.51 0.22
N THR A 129 -7.78 -12.22 0.59
CA THR A 129 -6.61 -12.44 -0.25
C THR A 129 -6.44 -13.92 -0.48
N ARG A 130 -6.16 -14.30 -1.72
CA ARG A 130 -5.94 -15.68 -2.16
C ARG A 130 -4.86 -15.75 -3.23
N LYS A 131 -4.13 -16.85 -3.29
CA LYS A 131 -3.35 -17.20 -4.48
C LYS A 131 -4.27 -17.86 -5.49
N ALA A 132 -4.03 -17.63 -6.78
CA ALA A 132 -4.70 -18.33 -7.87
C ALA A 132 -4.25 -19.81 -8.01
N SER A 133 -3.78 -20.42 -6.92
CA SER A 133 -3.34 -21.80 -6.85
C SER A 133 -4.31 -22.65 -6.00
N ILE A 134 -4.14 -23.97 -6.05
CA ILE A 134 -5.04 -24.96 -5.44
C ILE A 134 -4.94 -24.95 -3.90
N LEU A 135 -3.83 -24.48 -3.34
CA LEU A 135 -3.60 -24.51 -1.89
C LEU A 135 -4.38 -23.38 -1.18
N PRO A 136 -4.94 -23.65 0.01
CA PRO A 136 -5.71 -22.68 0.78
C PRO A 136 -4.79 -21.65 1.45
N ASP A 137 -4.15 -20.77 0.67
CA ASP A 137 -3.54 -19.54 1.17
C ASP A 137 -4.58 -18.42 1.14
N ARG A 138 -5.68 -18.64 1.87
CA ARG A 138 -6.77 -17.68 2.00
C ARG A 138 -6.67 -16.98 3.35
N ARG A 139 -6.64 -15.65 3.30
CA ARG A 139 -6.83 -14.81 4.46
C ARG A 139 -8.07 -13.96 4.24
N GLU A 140 -8.89 -13.88 5.27
CA GLU A 140 -10.12 -13.12 5.30
C GLU A 140 -10.01 -12.03 6.35
N VAL A 141 -10.57 -10.87 6.03
CA VAL A 141 -10.68 -9.74 6.93
C VAL A 141 -12.14 -9.32 6.95
N ILE A 142 -12.72 -9.27 8.14
CA ILE A 142 -14.09 -8.83 8.36
C ILE A 142 -14.03 -7.61 9.26
N GLN A 143 -14.60 -6.50 8.81
CA GLN A 143 -14.74 -5.28 9.60
C GLN A 143 -16.19 -5.14 10.07
N GLN A 144 -16.42 -5.14 11.37
CA GLN A 144 -17.73 -4.95 11.98
C GLN A 144 -17.60 -3.92 13.09
N ASP A 145 -18.32 -2.81 12.94
CA ASP A 145 -18.26 -1.66 13.86
C ASP A 145 -16.80 -1.20 14.07
N SER A 146 -16.33 -1.25 15.32
CA SER A 146 -14.96 -0.90 15.70
C SER A 146 -14.06 -2.13 15.88
N ILE A 147 -14.42 -3.29 15.32
CA ILE A 147 -13.66 -4.53 15.41
C ILE A 147 -13.29 -5.02 14.02
N ILE A 148 -12.00 -5.27 13.81
CA ILE A 148 -11.48 -5.91 12.60
C ILE A 148 -11.01 -7.32 12.98
N THR A 149 -11.62 -8.33 12.37
CA THR A 149 -11.19 -9.72 12.51
C THR A 149 -10.36 -10.11 11.31
N VAL A 150 -9.16 -10.66 11.52
CA VAL A 150 -8.32 -11.23 10.48
C VAL A 150 -8.19 -12.72 10.75
N SER A 151 -8.62 -13.54 9.80
CA SER A 151 -8.59 -15.00 9.87
C SER A 151 -7.80 -15.59 8.71
N SER A 152 -7.08 -16.66 9.00
CA SER A 152 -6.46 -17.57 8.04
C SER A 152 -6.70 -19.00 8.51
N PHE A 153 -6.27 -19.99 7.73
CA PHE A 153 -6.41 -21.40 8.10
C PHE A 153 -5.80 -21.72 9.48
N LEU A 154 -4.70 -21.05 9.87
CA LEU A 154 -3.94 -21.35 11.10
C LEU A 154 -4.04 -20.29 12.18
N SER A 155 -4.68 -19.14 11.91
CA SER A 155 -4.69 -18.04 12.85
C SER A 155 -5.97 -17.23 12.79
N ARG A 156 -6.36 -16.73 13.96
CA ARG A 156 -7.39 -15.70 14.09
C ARG A 156 -6.85 -14.62 15.02
N GLN A 157 -7.01 -13.37 14.59
CA GLN A 157 -6.68 -12.21 15.40
C GLN A 157 -7.79 -11.17 15.27
N THR A 158 -7.93 -10.36 16.31
CA THR A 158 -8.89 -9.26 16.36
C THR A 158 -8.16 -7.96 16.63
N ILE A 159 -8.67 -6.87 16.08
CA ILE A 159 -8.18 -5.53 16.32
C ILE A 159 -9.39 -4.71 16.75
N ALA A 160 -9.42 -4.33 18.02
CA ALA A 160 -10.40 -3.41 18.56
C ALA A 160 -9.87 -1.98 18.36
N VAL A 161 -10.67 -1.16 17.70
CA VAL A 161 -10.41 0.25 17.41
C VAL A 161 -11.23 1.09 18.38
N ASN A 162 -10.58 2.03 19.05
CA ASN A 162 -11.20 3.08 19.85
C ASN A 162 -10.44 4.37 19.53
N ASP A 163 -11.09 5.52 19.62
CA ASP A 163 -10.60 6.85 19.24
C ASP A 163 -9.11 7.07 19.53
N SER A 164 -8.65 6.71 20.73
CA SER A 164 -7.25 6.92 21.16
C SER A 164 -6.43 5.64 21.35
N ILE A 165 -7.03 4.46 21.28
CA ILE A 165 -6.38 3.19 21.64
C ILE A 165 -6.82 2.08 20.71
N TRP A 166 -5.86 1.46 20.02
CA TRP A 166 -6.13 0.30 19.17
C TRP A 166 -5.42 -0.92 19.75
N VAL A 167 -6.15 -2.02 19.89
CA VAL A 167 -5.65 -3.23 20.54
C VAL A 167 -5.81 -4.42 19.61
N ARG A 168 -4.68 -4.99 19.20
CA ARG A 168 -4.64 -6.28 18.51
C ARG A 168 -4.51 -7.40 19.55
N LYS A 169 -5.34 -8.43 19.42
CA LYS A 169 -5.27 -9.69 20.18
C LYS A 169 -5.15 -10.87 19.21
N GLY A 170 -4.10 -11.66 19.37
CA GLY A 170 -3.93 -12.98 18.75
C GLY A 170 -3.89 -14.08 19.82
N PHE A 171 -3.56 -15.30 19.40
CA PHE A 171 -3.51 -16.46 20.31
C PHE A 171 -2.51 -16.28 21.46
N LEU A 172 -1.31 -15.75 21.17
CA LEU A 172 -0.24 -15.52 22.16
C LEU A 172 0.31 -14.08 22.13
N SER A 173 -0.38 -13.16 21.46
CA SER A 173 0.10 -11.80 21.29
C SER A 173 -0.98 -10.80 21.66
N GLN A 174 -0.59 -9.79 22.42
CA GLN A 174 -1.40 -8.60 22.66
C GLN A 174 -0.57 -7.37 22.42
N ASP A 175 -1.11 -6.51 21.57
CA ASP A 175 -0.39 -5.49 20.87
C ASP A 175 -1.22 -4.21 20.92
N LYS A 176 -0.62 -3.08 21.29
CA LYS A 176 -1.38 -1.84 21.52
C LYS A 176 -0.75 -0.67 20.78
N MET A 177 -1.57 0.10 20.09
CA MET A 177 -1.25 1.43 19.59
C MET A 177 -2.00 2.47 20.41
N THR A 178 -1.32 3.53 20.83
CA THR A 178 -1.92 4.65 21.58
C THR A 178 -1.71 5.93 20.79
N ILE A 179 -2.77 6.70 20.62
CA ILE A 179 -2.83 7.90 19.81
C ILE A 179 -2.95 9.11 20.74
N HIS A 180 -2.08 10.07 20.53
CA HIS A 180 -2.03 11.38 21.16
C HIS A 180 -2.03 12.44 20.04
N PRO A 181 -2.34 13.72 20.33
CA PRO A 181 -2.52 14.75 19.30
C PRO A 181 -1.40 14.81 18.25
N ASP A 182 -0.13 14.79 18.69
CA ASP A 182 1.04 14.83 17.80
C ASP A 182 1.90 13.58 17.89
N THR A 183 1.38 12.48 18.45
CA THR A 183 2.22 11.30 18.75
C THR A 183 1.43 10.00 18.65
N ILE A 184 2.02 9.00 18.00
CA ILE A 184 1.49 7.64 17.99
C ILE A 184 2.55 6.70 18.56
N CYS A 185 2.19 5.95 19.61
CA CYS A 185 3.08 5.00 20.28
C CYS A 185 2.65 3.55 20.06
N LEU A 186 3.61 2.70 19.70
CA LEU A 186 3.43 1.27 19.46
C LEU A 186 4.01 0.46 20.64
N ARG A 187 3.15 -0.09 21.50
CA ARG A 187 3.53 -0.88 22.69
C ARG A 187 3.75 -2.35 22.36
N PRO A 188 4.59 -3.08 23.13
CA PRO A 188 5.12 -2.75 24.46
C PRO A 188 6.36 -1.85 24.46
N PHE A 189 6.96 -1.59 23.30
CA PHE A 189 8.19 -0.82 23.21
C PHE A 189 7.89 0.67 23.21
N TRP A 190 7.88 1.30 24.39
CA TRP A 190 7.73 2.76 24.54
C TRP A 190 8.74 3.58 23.73
N ASN A 191 9.81 2.95 23.25
CA ASN A 191 10.79 3.55 22.34
C ASN A 191 10.29 3.66 20.89
N GLN A 192 9.13 3.08 20.56
CA GLN A 192 8.49 3.15 19.25
C GLN A 192 7.34 4.17 19.26
N CYS A 193 7.67 5.43 19.54
CA CYS A 193 6.73 6.54 19.40
C CYS A 193 7.13 7.42 18.22
N LEU A 194 6.21 7.61 17.28
CA LEU A 194 6.30 8.56 16.20
C LEU A 194 5.76 9.89 16.69
N VAL A 195 6.55 10.95 16.57
CA VAL A 195 6.20 12.32 16.97
C VAL A 195 6.15 13.18 15.72
N MET A 196 4.99 13.80 15.50
CA MET A 196 4.74 14.77 14.44
C MET A 196 5.18 16.17 14.89
N ARG A 197 5.79 16.89 13.96
CA ARG A 197 6.07 18.33 13.99
C ARG A 197 5.78 18.89 12.60
N PRO A 198 5.57 20.20 12.42
CA PRO A 198 5.34 20.77 11.10
C PRO A 198 6.39 20.34 10.08
N GLY A 199 5.97 19.54 9.09
CA GLY A 199 6.83 19.00 8.03
C GLY A 199 7.81 17.89 8.45
N ASN A 200 7.68 17.30 9.64
CA ASN A 200 8.61 16.27 10.12
C ASN A 200 7.92 15.25 11.03
N VAL A 201 8.13 13.95 10.76
CA VAL A 201 7.77 12.86 11.66
C VAL A 201 9.04 12.15 12.09
N THR A 202 9.23 11.96 13.39
CA THR A 202 10.42 11.28 13.92
C THR A 202 10.04 10.18 14.88
N MET A 203 10.82 9.11 14.91
CA MET A 203 10.86 8.16 16.01
C MET A 203 12.32 8.05 16.47
N LYS A 204 12.51 8.26 17.78
CA LYS A 204 13.82 8.40 18.41
C LYS A 204 14.79 7.29 17.97
N ARG A 205 15.93 7.70 17.39
CA ARG A 205 17.07 6.87 16.93
C ARG A 205 16.81 5.94 15.74
N ASN A 206 15.59 5.90 15.21
CA ASN A 206 15.15 4.82 14.34
C ASN A 206 14.65 5.30 12.98
N PHE A 207 13.98 6.46 12.96
CA PHE A 207 13.26 6.94 11.78
C PHE A 207 13.09 8.45 11.84
N ALA A 208 13.34 9.15 10.73
CA ALA A 208 12.94 10.53 10.53
C ALA A 208 12.45 10.69 9.09
N LEU A 209 11.29 11.33 8.93
CA LEU A 209 10.66 11.61 7.65
C LEU A 209 10.40 13.11 7.56
N VAL A 210 11.11 13.78 6.68
CA VAL A 210 11.09 15.24 6.53
C VAL A 210 10.48 15.60 5.19
N ALA A 211 9.38 16.35 5.25
CA ALA A 211 8.74 16.90 4.07
C ALA A 211 9.58 18.04 3.46
N GLN A 212 9.67 18.04 2.14
CA GLN A 212 10.21 19.11 1.31
C GLN A 212 9.15 19.50 0.28
N ALA A 213 9.38 20.58 -0.45
CA ALA A 213 8.40 21.13 -1.40
C ALA A 213 7.84 20.12 -2.41
N ARG A 214 8.64 19.14 -2.85
CA ARG A 214 8.25 18.12 -3.86
C ARG A 214 8.79 16.72 -3.57
N SER A 215 9.18 16.46 -2.33
CA SER A 215 9.75 15.17 -1.96
C SER A 215 9.71 14.97 -0.46
N TRP A 216 9.79 13.73 -0.01
CA TRP A 216 10.06 13.41 1.39
C TRP A 216 11.43 12.76 1.50
N ASN A 217 12.23 13.28 2.43
CA ASN A 217 13.51 12.69 2.80
C ASN A 217 13.28 11.77 3.98
N LEU A 218 13.79 10.56 3.89
CA LEU A 218 13.68 9.54 4.92
C LEU A 218 15.06 9.13 5.40
N ASP A 219 15.29 9.27 6.69
CA ASP A 219 16.45 8.76 7.38
C ASP A 219 16.02 7.60 8.25
N CYS A 220 16.54 6.40 7.97
CA CYS A 220 16.22 5.20 8.74
C CYS A 220 17.47 4.30 8.85
N PHE A 221 17.40 3.32 9.73
CA PHE A 221 18.47 2.40 10.17
C PHE A 221 19.62 2.07 9.19
N ASN A 222 19.34 1.99 7.88
CA ASN A 222 20.32 1.57 6.86
C ASN A 222 20.53 2.58 5.72
N GLY A 223 20.09 3.83 5.89
CA GLY A 223 20.46 4.88 4.94
C GLY A 223 19.49 6.04 4.81
N HIS A 224 19.85 6.92 3.88
CA HIS A 224 19.09 8.08 3.48
C HIS A 224 18.38 7.78 2.17
N TRP A 225 17.06 7.95 2.19
CA TRP A 225 16.17 7.71 1.07
C TRP A 225 15.39 8.96 0.73
N LYS A 226 14.94 9.04 -0.52
CA LYS A 226 14.11 10.12 -1.02
C LYS A 226 12.92 9.55 -1.77
N LEU A 227 11.73 9.98 -1.38
CA LEU A 227 10.46 9.68 -2.04
C LEU A 227 10.01 10.92 -2.80
N TYR A 228 9.76 10.82 -4.11
CA TYR A 228 9.29 11.96 -4.90
C TYR A 228 8.50 11.53 -6.15
N PRO A 229 7.52 12.33 -6.58
CA PRO A 229 6.78 12.09 -7.82
C PRO A 229 7.53 12.65 -9.04
N VAL A 230 7.34 12.01 -10.19
CA VAL A 230 7.68 12.54 -11.51
C VAL A 230 6.61 12.06 -12.50
N GLY A 231 5.74 12.97 -12.95
CA GLY A 231 4.61 12.61 -13.81
C GLY A 231 3.71 11.55 -13.16
N SER A 232 3.51 10.43 -13.85
CA SER A 232 2.72 9.29 -13.36
C SER A 232 3.54 8.24 -12.58
N SER A 233 4.73 8.62 -12.10
CA SER A 233 5.63 7.72 -11.37
C SER A 233 6.02 8.29 -10.02
N ILE A 234 6.23 7.41 -9.04
CA ILE A 234 6.86 7.69 -7.76
C ILE A 234 8.21 6.99 -7.72
N TYR A 235 9.22 7.73 -7.29
CA TYR A 235 10.57 7.22 -7.08
C TYR A 235 10.85 7.16 -5.58
N PHE A 236 11.36 6.01 -5.14
CA PHE A 236 11.91 5.83 -3.80
C PHE A 236 13.35 5.36 -3.92
N VAL A 237 14.32 6.26 -3.76
CA VAL A 237 15.73 5.99 -4.08
C VAL A 237 16.66 6.42 -2.96
N ASN A 238 17.77 5.69 -2.79
CA ASN A 238 18.84 6.07 -1.88
C ASN A 238 19.87 6.99 -2.56
N ARG A 239 20.93 7.36 -1.82
CA ARG A 239 22.04 8.20 -2.34
C ARG A 239 22.81 7.60 -3.51
N GLN A 240 22.69 6.30 -3.76
CA GLN A 240 23.32 5.60 -4.89
C GLN A 240 22.36 5.44 -6.07
N HIS A 241 21.21 6.13 -6.06
CA HIS A 241 20.14 6.00 -7.06
C HIS A 241 19.58 4.58 -7.20
N ARG A 242 19.72 3.77 -6.15
CA ARG A 242 19.12 2.43 -6.04
C ARG A 242 17.82 2.52 -5.27
N GLY A 243 16.82 1.74 -5.69
CA GLY A 243 15.51 1.74 -5.06
C GLY A 243 14.41 1.34 -6.04
N TYR A 244 13.28 2.01 -5.97
CA TYR A 244 12.06 1.67 -6.68
C TYR A 244 11.59 2.79 -7.61
N CYS A 245 11.05 2.39 -8.75
CA CYS A 245 10.21 3.20 -9.63
C CYS A 245 8.83 2.56 -9.66
N ILE A 246 7.80 3.32 -9.32
CA ILE A 246 6.43 2.85 -9.19
C ILE A 246 5.58 3.70 -10.13
N THR A 247 5.13 3.12 -11.22
CA THR A 247 4.41 3.83 -12.28
C THR A 247 2.95 3.44 -12.28
N ARG A 248 2.06 4.42 -12.22
CA ARG A 248 0.61 4.22 -12.35
C ARG A 248 0.16 4.60 -13.77
N GLU A 249 -0.55 3.69 -14.41
CA GLU A 249 -1.17 3.86 -15.73
C GLU A 249 -2.62 3.38 -15.66
N SER A 250 -3.56 4.31 -15.47
CA SER A 250 -4.99 4.02 -15.30
C SER A 250 -5.25 2.97 -14.21
N GLN A 251 -5.46 1.72 -14.62
CA GLN A 251 -5.81 0.56 -13.80
C GLN A 251 -4.60 -0.33 -13.47
N ILE A 252 -3.39 0.11 -13.81
CA ILE A 252 -2.17 -0.67 -13.63
C ILE A 252 -1.19 0.11 -12.76
N ILE A 253 -0.58 -0.56 -11.78
CA ILE A 253 0.63 -0.10 -11.10
C ILE A 253 1.76 -1.07 -11.45
N ARG A 254 2.85 -0.56 -12.02
CA ARG A 254 4.08 -1.31 -12.26
C ARG A 254 5.13 -0.94 -11.24
N VAL A 255 5.82 -1.95 -10.71
CA VAL A 255 6.90 -1.77 -9.74
C VAL A 255 8.19 -2.31 -10.32
N GLU A 256 9.18 -1.44 -10.42
CA GLU A 256 10.54 -1.78 -10.80
C GLU A 256 11.47 -1.54 -9.62
N LYS A 257 12.45 -2.42 -9.43
CA LYS A 257 13.51 -2.28 -8.43
C LYS A 257 14.84 -2.26 -9.14
N ASN A 258 15.58 -1.16 -9.01
CA ASN A 258 16.85 -0.94 -9.70
C ASN A 258 16.76 -1.19 -11.23
N GLY A 259 15.67 -0.75 -11.85
CA GLY A 259 15.42 -0.94 -13.29
C GLY A 259 14.94 -2.34 -13.69
N HIS A 260 14.75 -3.26 -12.74
CA HIS A 260 14.22 -4.59 -13.02
C HIS A 260 12.74 -4.69 -12.62
N PRO A 261 11.84 -5.13 -13.52
CA PRO A 261 10.45 -5.38 -13.20
C PRO A 261 10.30 -6.37 -12.03
N GLN A 262 9.48 -6.02 -11.05
CA GLN A 262 9.20 -6.87 -9.88
C GLN A 262 7.74 -7.35 -9.90
N TRP A 263 6.82 -6.38 -9.87
CA TRP A 263 5.40 -6.64 -9.67
C TRP A 263 4.55 -5.80 -10.63
N LYS A 264 3.40 -6.33 -10.99
CA LYS A 264 2.32 -5.61 -11.65
C LYS A 264 1.04 -5.80 -10.84
N TYR A 265 0.39 -4.70 -10.50
CA TYR A 265 -0.94 -4.71 -9.89
C TYR A 265 -1.94 -4.23 -10.93
N THR A 266 -3.01 -4.98 -11.14
CA THR A 266 -4.09 -4.65 -12.07
C THR A 266 -5.38 -4.52 -11.28
N LEU A 267 -6.01 -3.35 -11.30
CA LEU A 267 -7.34 -3.11 -10.77
C LEU A 267 -8.36 -3.64 -11.80
N ILE A 268 -9.07 -4.70 -11.43
CA ILE A 268 -10.00 -5.44 -12.30
C ILE A 268 -11.41 -4.87 -12.19
N ASN A 269 -11.84 -4.60 -10.96
CA ASN A 269 -13.13 -4.00 -10.66
C ASN A 269 -12.96 -2.94 -9.57
N HIS A 270 -13.70 -1.85 -9.72
CA HIS A 270 -13.81 -0.76 -8.74
C HIS A 270 -15.23 -0.23 -8.81
N SER A 271 -15.98 -0.41 -7.73
CA SER A 271 -17.33 0.13 -7.61
C SER A 271 -17.33 1.13 -6.47
N ALA A 272 -17.32 2.42 -6.84
CA ALA A 272 -17.56 3.47 -5.88
C ALA A 272 -18.96 3.26 -5.28
N LYS A 273 -19.06 3.24 -3.94
CA LYS A 273 -20.38 3.32 -3.30
C LYS A 273 -21.01 4.63 -3.77
N SER A 274 -22.15 4.54 -4.45
CA SER A 274 -22.97 5.73 -4.70
C SER A 274 -23.32 6.30 -3.34
N GLN A 275 -22.78 7.47 -3.01
CA GLN A 275 -23.16 8.18 -1.79
C GLN A 275 -24.65 8.54 -1.94
N ILE A 276 -25.51 7.80 -1.22
CA ILE A 276 -26.93 8.11 -1.04
C ILE A 276 -27.05 8.99 0.19
#